data_AF-A0A7C6A7G7-F1
#
_entry.id   AF-A0A7C6A7G7-F1
#
_cell.length_a   1.000
_cell.length_b   1.000
_cell.length_c   1.000
_cell.angle_alpha   90.00
_cell.angle_beta   90.00
_cell.angle_gamma   90.00
#
_symmetry.space_group_name_H-M   'P 1'
#
loop_
_entity.id
_entity.type
_entity.pdbx_description
1 polymer ?
#
loop_
_entity_poly.entity_id
_entity_poly.type
_entity_poly.pdbx_seq_one_letter_code
_entity_poly.pdbx_strand_id
1 'polypeptide(L)'
;MAEYKLKTPLTDEDILKLKAGDKVYLSGVVYTGRDAAHMRMIDALNKGQDLPFDPKGQVIYYVGPSPARPGYPIGSAGPTTSYRMNPFAPVLIAQKGLKGMIGKGKMSQEVKDACVKYKAVYFASIGGAAAVVGS
;
A
#
# COMPACT_ATOMS: atom_id res chain seq x y z
N MET A 1 8.37 6.19 -19.96
CA MET A 1 8.38 5.58 -18.63
C MET A 1 9.48 6.25 -17.84
N ALA A 2 9.12 7.12 -16.90
CA ALA A 2 10.09 7.74 -16.00
C ALA A 2 10.36 6.80 -14.80
N GLU A 3 11.50 7.02 -14.13
CA GLU A 3 11.87 6.29 -12.93
C GLU A 3 12.00 7.27 -11.76
N TYR A 4 11.36 6.95 -10.63
CA TYR A 4 11.39 7.76 -9.42
C TYR A 4 11.92 6.95 -8.24
N LYS A 5 12.69 7.61 -7.37
CA LYS A 5 13.12 7.09 -6.07
C LYS A 5 12.45 7.95 -5.00
N LEU A 6 11.51 7.38 -4.27
CA LEU A 6 10.73 8.08 -3.25
C LEU A 6 11.00 7.49 -1.86
N LYS A 7 10.90 8.34 -0.85
CA LYS A 7 11.09 7.96 0.55
C LYS A 7 9.77 8.07 1.30
N THR A 8 9.41 7.06 2.08
CA THR A 8 8.22 7.14 2.94
C THR A 8 8.55 7.87 4.26
N PRO A 9 7.60 8.61 4.87
CA PRO A 9 6.24 8.86 4.41
C PRO A 9 6.20 9.76 3.16
N LEU A 10 5.32 9.44 2.22
CA LEU A 10 5.13 10.15 0.96
C LEU A 10 4.34 11.45 1.16
N THR A 11 4.68 12.47 0.38
CA THR A 11 3.94 13.74 0.35
C THR A 11 3.00 13.84 -0.84
N ASP A 12 2.16 14.88 -0.89
CA ASP A 12 1.29 15.16 -2.04
C ASP A 12 2.12 15.46 -3.29
N GLU A 13 3.23 16.21 -3.15
CA GLU A 13 4.14 16.56 -4.24
C GLU A 13 4.80 15.31 -4.84
N ASP A 14 5.10 14.31 -4.01
CA ASP A 14 5.60 13.02 -4.48
C ASP A 14 4.60 12.29 -5.37
N ILE A 15 3.30 12.43 -5.12
CA ILE A 15 2.27 11.77 -5.92
C ILE A 15 1.94 12.56 -7.18
N LEU A 16 1.89 13.89 -7.09
CA LEU A 16 1.49 14.76 -8.21
C LEU A 16 2.43 14.70 -9.42
N LYS A 17 3.69 14.29 -9.23
CA LYS A 17 4.66 14.10 -10.33
C LYS A 17 4.52 12.75 -11.05
N LEU A 18 3.79 11.79 -10.49
CA LEU A 18 3.69 10.43 -11.03
C LEU A 18 2.64 10.34 -12.14
N LYS A 19 2.92 9.52 -13.16
CA LYS A 19 1.95 9.11 -14.18
C LYS A 19 1.80 7.59 -14.18
N ALA A 20 0.63 7.12 -14.60
CA ALA A 20 0.40 5.70 -14.76
C ALA A 20 1.43 5.09 -15.73
N GLY A 21 2.08 4.00 -15.31
CA GLY A 21 3.14 3.34 -16.06
C GLY A 21 4.57 3.78 -15.71
N ASP A 22 4.74 4.76 -14.82
CA ASP A 22 6.06 5.08 -14.28
C ASP A 22 6.55 4.00 -13.30
N LYS A 23 7.88 3.85 -13.21
CA LYS A 23 8.52 2.97 -12.23
C LYS A 23 8.87 3.76 -10.98
N VAL A 24 8.57 3.18 -9.82
CA VAL A 24 8.84 3.80 -8.53
C VAL A 24 9.59 2.81 -7.64
N TYR A 25 10.73 3.27 -7.13
CA TYR A 25 11.49 2.62 -6.07
C TYR A 25 11.17 3.31 -4.76
N LEU A 26 10.67 2.56 -3.78
CA LEU A 26 10.35 3.07 -2.45
C LEU A 26 11.47 2.72 -1.47
N SER A 27 11.80 3.63 -0.58
CA SER A 27 12.72 3.40 0.54
C SER A 27 12.15 3.98 1.83
N GLY A 28 12.33 3.27 2.94
CA GLY A 28 11.76 3.67 4.24
C GLY A 28 10.77 2.64 4.77
N VAL A 29 9.84 3.09 5.61
CA VAL A 29 8.83 2.22 6.23
C VAL A 29 7.70 1.90 5.25
N VAL A 30 7.40 0.62 5.09
CA VAL A 30 6.23 0.12 4.38
C VAL A 30 5.52 -0.87 5.31
N TYR A 31 4.24 -0.65 5.57
CA TYR A 31 3.44 -1.52 6.43
C TYR A 31 2.87 -2.67 5.61
N THR A 32 2.81 -3.87 6.18
CA THR A 32 2.14 -5.00 5.52
C THR A 32 0.73 -5.17 6.09
N GLY A 33 -0.27 -5.35 5.23
CA GLY A 33 -1.63 -5.58 5.68
C GLY A 33 -2.53 -6.07 4.54
N ARG A 34 -3.41 -7.01 4.85
CA ARG A 34 -4.41 -7.55 3.90
C ARG A 34 -5.80 -7.55 4.53
N ASP A 35 -6.64 -8.50 4.13
CA ASP A 35 -8.05 -8.66 4.50
C ASP A 35 -8.36 -8.36 5.99
N ALA A 36 -7.80 -9.14 6.92
CA ALA A 36 -8.10 -9.01 8.36
C ALA A 36 -7.58 -7.71 8.98
N ALA A 37 -6.43 -7.21 8.51
CA ALA A 37 -5.88 -5.95 8.98
C ALA A 37 -6.77 -4.77 8.56
N HIS A 38 -7.25 -4.77 7.31
CA HIS A 38 -8.14 -3.72 6.81
C HIS A 38 -9.49 -3.74 7.51
N MET A 39 -10.11 -4.92 7.66
CA MET A 39 -11.36 -5.07 8.40
C MET A 39 -11.24 -4.53 9.83
N ARG A 40 -10.17 -4.89 10.55
CA ARG A 40 -9.93 -4.38 11.91
C ARG A 40 -9.74 -2.87 11.95
N MET A 41 -9.02 -2.28 10.99
CA MET A 41 -8.87 -0.84 10.90
C MET A 41 -10.23 -0.17 10.71
N ILE A 42 -11.04 -0.64 9.75
CA ILE A 42 -12.36 -0.07 9.49
C ILE A 42 -13.32 -0.23 10.66
N ASP A 43 -13.31 -1.38 11.33
CA ASP A 43 -14.11 -1.61 12.53
C ASP A 43 -13.74 -0.65 13.66
N ALA A 44 -12.44 -0.36 13.84
CA ALA A 44 -11.98 0.62 14.81
C ALA A 44 -12.48 2.03 14.45
N LEU A 45 -12.37 2.43 13.17
CA LEU A 45 -12.87 3.73 12.70
C LEU A 45 -14.38 3.88 12.91
N ASN A 46 -15.15 2.84 12.61
CA ASN A 46 -16.61 2.82 12.81
C ASN A 46 -17.00 2.97 14.28
N LYS A 47 -16.13 2.54 15.20
CA LYS A 47 -16.29 2.70 16.65
C LYS A 47 -15.70 4.02 17.19
N GLY A 48 -15.19 4.90 16.32
CA GLY A 48 -14.51 6.13 16.73
C GLY A 48 -13.18 5.90 17.46
N GLN A 49 -12.57 4.72 17.29
CA GLN A 49 -11.31 4.36 17.93
C GLN A 49 -10.11 4.75 17.06
N ASP A 50 -8.97 4.98 17.71
CA ASP A 50 -7.71 5.23 17.03
C ASP A 50 -7.13 3.95 16.40
N LEU A 51 -6.40 4.14 15.30
CA LEU A 51 -5.65 3.07 14.66
C LEU A 51 -4.35 2.81 15.43
N PRO A 52 -3.82 1.58 15.40
CA PRO A 52 -2.58 1.24 16.11
C PRO A 52 -1.32 1.89 15.50
N PHE A 53 -1.47 2.65 14.41
CA PHE A 53 -0.43 3.47 13.77
C PHE A 53 -1.09 4.62 13.00
N ASP A 54 -0.31 5.65 12.65
CA ASP A 54 -0.76 6.75 11.79
C ASP A 54 -0.55 6.39 10.29
N PRO A 55 -1.62 6.20 9.50
CA PRO A 55 -1.50 5.89 8.07
C PRO A 55 -1.11 7.09 7.21
N LYS A 56 -1.10 8.31 7.74
CA LYS A 56 -0.86 9.53 6.97
C LYS A 56 0.50 9.50 6.29
N GLY A 57 0.50 9.63 4.96
CA GLY A 57 1.72 9.56 4.14
C GLY A 57 2.29 8.15 3.97
N GLN A 58 1.75 7.15 4.66
CA GLN A 58 2.30 5.80 4.65
C GLN A 58 1.87 5.00 3.43
N VAL A 59 2.59 3.90 3.22
CA VAL A 59 2.32 2.91 2.17
C VAL A 59 1.98 1.57 2.82
N ILE A 60 0.89 0.95 2.37
CA ILE A 60 0.51 -0.41 2.78
C ILE A 60 0.78 -1.39 1.63
N TYR A 61 1.61 -2.38 1.88
CA TYR A 61 1.84 -3.51 1.01
C TYR A 61 0.86 -4.66 1.32
N TYR A 62 0.05 -5.02 0.34
CA TYR A 62 -0.87 -6.15 0.39
C TYR A 62 -0.10 -7.46 0.26
N VAL A 63 0.46 -7.92 1.38
CA VAL A 63 1.28 -9.14 1.45
C VAL A 63 1.00 -9.89 2.75
N GLY A 64 1.17 -11.22 2.70
CA GLY A 64 1.36 -12.06 3.87
C GLY A 64 2.72 -12.75 3.71
N PRO A 65 3.79 -12.25 4.34
CA PRO A 65 5.13 -12.81 4.15
C PRO A 65 5.20 -14.22 4.73
N SER A 66 5.99 -15.10 4.10
CA SER A 66 6.31 -16.41 4.68
C SER A 66 7.23 -16.25 5.90
N PRO A 67 7.40 -17.30 6.73
CA PRO A 67 8.43 -17.31 7.76
C PRO A 67 9.81 -16.99 7.18
N ALA A 68 10.60 -16.21 7.93
CA ALA A 68 11.96 -15.87 7.56
C ALA A 68 12.87 -17.10 7.69
N ARG A 69 13.86 -17.20 6.80
CA ARG A 69 14.95 -18.18 6.92
C ARG A 69 16.02 -17.65 7.90
N PRO A 70 16.84 -18.51 8.53
CA PRO A 70 17.93 -18.06 9.38
C PRO A 70 18.82 -17.02 8.68
N GLY A 71 19.10 -15.90 9.34
CA GLY A 71 19.90 -14.80 8.80
C GLY A 71 19.15 -13.78 7.93
N TYR A 72 17.85 -13.98 7.66
CA TYR A 72 17.04 -13.04 6.89
C TYR A 72 15.97 -12.35 7.74
N PRO A 73 15.66 -11.08 7.49
CA PRO A 73 14.67 -10.34 8.27
C PRO A 73 13.22 -10.70 7.93
N ILE A 74 12.96 -11.23 6.74
CA ILE A 74 11.61 -11.59 6.26
C ILE A 74 11.69 -12.80 5.32
N GLY A 75 10.62 -13.59 5.24
CA GLY A 75 10.49 -14.62 4.21
C GLY A 75 10.02 -14.04 2.88
N SER A 76 9.63 -14.91 1.95
CA SER A 76 9.09 -14.51 0.66
C SER A 76 7.87 -13.60 0.83
N ALA A 77 7.91 -12.43 0.18
CA ALA A 77 6.92 -11.36 0.36
C ALA A 77 6.27 -11.01 -0.99
N GLY A 78 5.54 -11.96 -1.58
CA GLY A 78 4.81 -11.77 -2.85
C GLY A 78 3.46 -11.06 -2.68
N PRO A 79 3.04 -10.21 -3.64
CA PRO A 79 1.79 -9.46 -3.52
C PRO A 79 0.57 -10.38 -3.56
N THR A 80 -0.46 -10.04 -2.78
CA THR A 80 -1.79 -10.62 -2.90
C THR A 80 -2.69 -9.78 -3.79
N THR A 81 -3.80 -10.37 -4.23
CA THR A 81 -4.75 -9.73 -5.13
C THR A 81 -5.45 -8.55 -4.45
N SER A 82 -5.32 -7.36 -5.04
CA SER A 82 -5.67 -6.09 -4.41
C SER A 82 -7.17 -5.78 -4.38
N TYR A 83 -7.98 -6.36 -5.28
CA TYR A 83 -9.41 -6.07 -5.32
C TYR A 83 -10.14 -6.37 -4.00
N ARG A 84 -9.61 -7.28 -3.18
CA ARG A 84 -10.18 -7.64 -1.87
C ARG A 84 -10.13 -6.48 -0.87
N MET A 85 -9.28 -5.48 -1.12
CA MET A 85 -9.17 -4.27 -0.30
C MET A 85 -9.99 -3.10 -0.85
N ASN A 86 -10.68 -3.24 -1.99
CA ASN A 86 -11.50 -2.17 -2.58
C ASN A 86 -12.54 -1.58 -1.59
N PRO A 87 -13.24 -2.36 -0.74
CA PRO A 87 -14.21 -1.79 0.19
C PRO A 87 -13.60 -0.91 1.29
N PHE A 88 -12.30 -1.08 1.58
CA PHE A 88 -11.64 -0.46 2.73
C PHE A 88 -10.71 0.69 2.31
N ALA A 89 -10.03 0.55 1.18
CA ALA A 89 -9.02 1.51 0.73
C ALA A 89 -9.54 2.95 0.58
N PRO A 90 -10.73 3.22 0.00
CA PRO A 90 -11.24 4.59 -0.13
C PRO A 90 -11.38 5.30 1.21
N VAL A 91 -11.83 4.59 2.25
CA VAL A 91 -11.99 5.13 3.61
C VAL A 91 -10.63 5.48 4.22
N LEU A 92 -9.65 4.58 4.11
CA LEU A 92 -8.30 4.83 4.64
C LEU A 92 -7.59 5.99 3.94
N ILE A 93 -7.77 6.11 2.61
CA ILE A 93 -7.24 7.23 1.83
C ILE A 93 -7.90 8.53 2.27
N ALA A 94 -9.23 8.57 2.27
CA ALA A 94 -10.00 9.81 2.50
C ALA A 94 -9.91 10.31 3.94
N GLN A 95 -10.00 9.42 4.93
CA GLN A 95 -10.13 9.80 6.34
C GLN A 95 -8.81 9.79 7.09
N LYS A 96 -7.86 8.93 6.69
CA LYS A 96 -6.60 8.72 7.43
C LYS A 96 -5.35 9.07 6.62
N GLY A 97 -5.50 9.55 5.39
CA GLY A 97 -4.39 10.05 4.59
C GLY A 97 -3.43 8.97 4.12
N LEU A 98 -3.89 7.72 4.02
CA LEU A 98 -3.12 6.64 3.40
C LEU A 98 -2.70 7.06 1.99
N LYS A 99 -1.38 7.02 1.72
CA LYS A 99 -0.81 7.67 0.53
C LYS A 99 -0.44 6.68 -0.57
N GLY A 100 -0.07 5.46 -0.21
CA GLY A 100 0.27 4.43 -1.18
C GLY A 100 -0.27 3.05 -0.82
N MET A 101 -0.51 2.26 -1.86
CA MET A 101 -0.87 0.85 -1.73
C MET A 101 -0.05 0.05 -2.73
N ILE A 102 0.48 -1.11 -2.32
CA ILE A 102 1.24 -2.01 -3.20
C ILE A 102 0.48 -3.34 -3.28
N GLY A 103 0.30 -3.90 -4.48
CA GLY A 103 -0.32 -5.23 -4.63
C GLY A 103 -0.34 -5.72 -6.08
N LYS A 104 -1.19 -6.71 -6.39
CA LYS A 104 -1.38 -7.22 -7.77
C LYS A 104 -2.83 -7.18 -8.22
N GLY A 105 -3.03 -7.05 -9.52
CA GLY A 105 -4.35 -6.96 -10.13
C GLY A 105 -4.92 -5.53 -10.13
N LYS A 106 -6.17 -5.42 -10.58
CA LYS A 106 -6.87 -4.14 -10.76
C LYS A 106 -7.55 -3.68 -9.46
N MET A 107 -7.67 -2.36 -9.31
CA MET A 107 -8.49 -1.70 -8.28
C MET A 107 -9.82 -1.22 -8.86
N SER A 108 -10.84 -1.06 -8.01
CA SER A 108 -12.15 -0.51 -8.42
C SER A 108 -12.05 0.94 -8.88
N GLN A 109 -13.09 1.44 -9.55
CA GLN A 109 -13.16 2.85 -9.94
C GLN A 109 -13.17 3.78 -8.72
N GLU A 110 -13.88 3.40 -7.66
CA GLU A 110 -13.95 4.16 -6.40
C GLU A 110 -12.57 4.39 -5.78
N VAL A 111 -11.68 3.40 -5.83
CA VAL A 111 -10.30 3.55 -5.34
C VAL A 111 -9.51 4.51 -6.22
N LYS A 112 -9.69 4.45 -7.56
CA LYS A 112 -9.01 5.39 -8.46
C LYS A 112 -9.50 6.81 -8.20
N ASP A 113 -10.80 7.01 -8.03
CA ASP A 113 -11.38 8.32 -7.76
C ASP A 113 -10.89 8.87 -6.41
N ALA A 114 -10.78 8.01 -5.39
CA ALA A 114 -10.17 8.36 -4.11
C ALA A 114 -8.68 8.74 -4.27
N CYS A 115 -7.91 7.98 -5.06
CA CYS A 115 -6.52 8.30 -5.36
C CYS A 115 -6.37 9.66 -6.03
N VAL A 116 -7.20 9.98 -7.02
CA VAL A 116 -7.20 11.28 -7.70
C VAL A 116 -7.57 12.40 -6.74
N LYS A 117 -8.66 12.22 -5.97
CA LYS A 117 -9.17 13.25 -5.06
C LYS A 117 -8.23 13.56 -3.90
N TYR A 118 -7.62 12.54 -3.31
CA TYR A 118 -6.79 12.67 -2.09
C TYR A 118 -5.29 12.49 -2.37
N LYS A 119 -4.90 12.53 -3.65
CA LYS A 119 -3.52 12.43 -4.13
C LYS A 119 -2.82 11.22 -3.53
N ALA A 120 -3.40 10.04 -3.71
CA ALA A 120 -2.81 8.76 -3.33
C ALA A 120 -2.48 7.94 -4.60
N VAL A 121 -1.72 6.87 -4.44
CA VAL A 121 -1.24 6.05 -5.58
C VAL A 121 -1.34 4.56 -5.30
N TYR A 122 -1.63 3.80 -6.35
CA TYR A 122 -1.55 2.34 -6.33
C TYR A 122 -0.34 1.88 -7.16
N PHE A 123 0.58 1.17 -6.52
CA PHE A 123 1.74 0.56 -7.15
C PHE A 123 1.44 -0.90 -7.47
N ALA A 124 1.39 -1.23 -8.75
CA ALA A 124 1.30 -2.61 -9.20
C ALA A 124 2.67 -3.28 -9.02
N SER A 125 2.77 -4.21 -8.07
CA SER A 125 3.96 -5.04 -7.91
C SER A 125 4.04 -6.04 -9.05
N ILE A 126 5.25 -6.27 -9.57
CA ILE A 126 5.52 -7.32 -10.55
C ILE A 126 5.18 -8.66 -9.88
N GLY A 127 4.16 -9.34 -10.39
CA GLY A 127 3.78 -10.67 -9.90
C GLY A 127 4.92 -11.67 -10.15
N GLY A 128 5.37 -12.37 -9.13
CA GLY A 128 6.45 -13.38 -9.22
C GLY A 128 7.76 -13.00 -8.56
N ALA A 129 7.97 -11.73 -8.17
CA ALA A 129 9.19 -11.26 -7.49
C ALA A 129 9.25 -11.57 -5.98
N ALA A 130 8.47 -12.54 -5.48
CA ALA A 130 8.29 -12.79 -4.06
C ALA A 130 9.60 -13.11 -3.31
N ALA A 131 10.57 -13.73 -3.98
CA ALA A 131 11.89 -14.02 -3.43
C ALA A 131 12.85 -12.81 -3.46
N VAL A 132 12.67 -11.89 -4.44
CA VAL A 132 13.53 -10.71 -4.62
C VAL A 132 13.13 -9.57 -3.66
N VAL A 133 11.87 -9.53 -3.23
CA VAL A 133 11.41 -8.53 -2.24
C VAL A 133 11.85 -8.89 -0.81
N GLY A 134 12.17 -10.16 -0.56
CA GLY A 134 12.61 -10.66 0.76
C GLY A 134 14.12 -10.88 0.91
N SER A 135 14.92 -10.47 -0.08
CA SER A 135 16.38 -10.63 -0.12
C SER A 135 17.13 -9.37 0.30
#